data_AF-A0A820QEM3-F1
#
_entry.id   AF-A0A820QEM3-F1
#
_cell.length_a   1.000
_cell.length_b   1.000
_cell.length_c   1.000
_cell.angle_alpha   90.00
_cell.angle_beta   90.00
_cell.angle_gamma   90.00
#
_symmetry.space_group_name_H-M   'P 1'
#
loop_
_entity.id
_entity.type
_entity.pdbx_description
1 polymer ?
#
loop_
_entity_poly.entity_id
_entity_poly.type
_entity_poly.pdbx_seq_one_letter_code
_entity_poly.pdbx_strand_id
1 'polypeptide(L)'
;MVGLTNESPTFCFDRDELSTADFNVDAFVVKYKREVGLEKLRDDLDLFLRVLKSSMVELINRDFADFLNLSTNLVGFDKSITTLKNPLTAMKTDIMKINETLSIQRQEIEEKLREQKGIRQRKQVIQSIIDVQKSIQQLNELDDAINLSKIDISEMIERAVVQFSFISVQLDKCGQNEPTVESLQLVIDNLRRVFEKRLTTAFINAYREPNMSLLADSLKGLASISLQTIAEQTFAHEIVRPYMEKNIRNALIQSTDISLAFDKTLDFIRTECKAMLYVVERINRECGSHFDFVVNSIFPELIQCLEQSSNILFFVGDPDIFHERYSYWLKFLEQLKSILSKLSEQ
;
A
#
# COMPACT_ATOMS: atom_id res chain seq x y z
N MET A 1 35.97 67.75 47.53
CA MET A 1 37.28 68.35 47.22
C MET A 1 37.68 69.25 48.39
N VAL A 2 38.46 68.71 49.32
CA VAL A 2 39.33 69.50 50.20
C VAL A 2 40.66 68.79 50.09
N GLY A 3 41.62 69.44 49.44
CA GLY A 3 42.91 68.86 49.08
C GLY A 3 43.73 68.58 50.33
N LEU A 4 44.01 67.31 50.57
CA LEU A 4 45.13 66.88 51.39
C LEU A 4 46.39 67.26 50.60
N THR A 5 47.00 68.39 50.97
CA THR A 5 48.38 68.70 50.58
C THR A 5 49.26 67.58 51.12
N ASN A 6 49.64 66.69 50.22
CA ASN A 6 50.43 65.49 50.45
C ASN A 6 51.91 65.87 50.66
N GLU A 7 52.18 66.85 51.54
CA GLU A 7 53.52 67.12 52.03
C GLU A 7 53.80 66.08 53.11
N SER A 8 54.38 64.96 52.67
CA SER A 8 54.97 64.00 53.60
C SER A 8 55.97 64.77 54.45
N PRO A 9 55.90 64.70 55.79
CA PRO A 9 56.83 65.43 56.64
C PRO A 9 58.25 65.07 56.21
N THR A 10 58.99 66.08 55.73
CA THR A 10 60.40 65.97 55.37
C THR A 10 61.17 65.76 56.65
N PHE A 11 61.44 64.50 56.96
CA PHE A 11 62.27 64.13 58.08
C PHE A 11 63.73 64.43 57.76
N CYS A 12 64.53 64.73 58.79
CA CYS A 12 65.97 64.87 58.64
C CYS A 12 66.72 63.56 58.33
N PHE A 13 66.00 62.44 58.13
CA PHE A 13 66.55 61.13 57.82
C PHE A 13 65.71 60.41 56.75
N ASP A 14 66.32 59.43 56.08
CA ASP A 14 65.62 58.54 55.16
C ASP A 14 64.84 57.45 55.93
N ARG A 15 63.55 57.31 55.64
CA ARG A 15 62.64 56.37 56.32
C ARG A 15 62.99 54.93 56.01
N ASP A 16 63.53 54.66 54.83
CA ASP A 16 63.82 53.31 54.37
C ASP A 16 65.07 52.74 55.08
N GLU A 17 65.99 53.60 55.53
CA GLU A 17 67.18 53.22 56.31
C GLU A 17 66.79 52.58 57.66
N LEU A 18 65.68 53.02 58.28
CA LEU A 18 65.13 52.43 59.52
C LEU A 18 64.50 51.04 59.32
N SER A 19 64.19 50.67 58.08
CA SER A 19 63.53 49.39 57.74
C SER A 19 64.52 48.32 57.27
N THR A 20 65.83 48.63 57.25
CA THR A 20 66.89 47.70 56.85
C THR A 20 67.24 46.69 57.94
N ALA A 21 67.57 45.45 57.56
CA ALA A 21 67.83 44.36 58.51
C ALA A 21 69.11 44.54 59.34
N ASP A 22 70.11 45.25 58.81
CA ASP A 22 71.41 45.52 59.46
C ASP A 22 71.45 46.89 60.17
N PHE A 23 70.28 47.41 60.55
CA PHE A 23 70.17 48.75 61.13
C PHE A 23 71.00 48.88 62.43
N ASN A 24 71.94 49.82 62.42
CA ASN A 24 72.77 50.14 63.57
C ASN A 24 72.48 51.56 64.05
N VAL A 25 71.93 51.66 65.27
CA VAL A 25 71.53 52.92 65.91
C VAL A 25 72.70 53.89 66.04
N ASP A 26 73.87 53.40 66.47
CA ASP A 26 75.04 54.25 66.72
C ASP A 26 75.57 54.86 65.41
N ALA A 27 75.63 54.05 64.34
CA ALA A 27 76.03 54.52 63.02
C ALA A 27 75.05 55.55 62.44
N PHE A 28 73.75 55.31 62.62
CA PHE A 28 72.68 56.19 62.17
C PHE A 28 72.71 57.55 62.89
N VAL A 29 72.79 57.55 64.22
CA VAL A 29 72.85 58.78 65.01
C VAL A 29 74.11 59.58 64.70
N VAL A 30 75.27 58.92 64.54
CA VAL A 30 76.53 59.59 64.19
C VAL A 30 76.46 60.25 62.80
N LYS A 31 75.83 59.58 61.83
CA LYS A 31 75.63 60.10 60.47
C LYS A 31 74.82 61.39 60.48
N TYR A 32 73.65 61.40 61.11
CA TYR A 32 72.75 62.56 61.08
C TYR A 32 73.05 63.63 62.13
N LYS A 33 73.76 63.31 63.22
CA LYS A 33 74.25 64.30 64.20
C LYS A 33 75.24 65.31 63.59
N ARG A 34 75.95 64.94 62.53
CA ARG A 34 76.89 65.83 61.83
C ARG A 34 76.18 66.87 60.95
N GLU A 35 74.95 66.60 60.53
CA GLU A 35 74.18 67.45 59.62
C GLU A 35 73.05 68.20 60.34
N VAL A 36 72.50 67.64 61.42
CA VAL A 36 71.35 68.18 62.15
C VAL A 36 71.51 67.97 63.66
N GLY A 37 71.02 68.91 64.48
CA GLY A 37 71.05 68.78 65.94
C GLY A 37 70.23 67.59 66.45
N LEU A 38 70.74 66.87 67.46
CA LEU A 38 70.14 65.67 68.06
C LEU A 38 68.67 65.85 68.50
N GLU A 39 68.31 67.05 68.96
CA GLU A 39 66.94 67.39 69.37
C GLU A 39 65.96 67.30 68.21
N LYS A 40 66.35 67.81 67.03
CA LYS A 40 65.51 67.76 65.83
C LYS A 40 65.38 66.33 65.29
N LEU A 41 66.43 65.51 65.41
CA LEU A 41 66.38 64.09 65.05
C LEU A 41 65.40 63.31 65.96
N ARG A 42 65.44 63.56 67.28
CA ARG A 42 64.48 62.98 68.23
C ARG A 42 63.05 63.38 67.87
N ASP A 43 62.81 64.68 67.68
CA ASP A 43 61.47 65.20 67.43
C ASP A 43 60.89 64.66 66.10
N ASP A 44 61.74 64.53 65.06
CA ASP A 44 61.36 63.93 63.78
C ASP A 44 61.08 62.41 63.90
N LEU A 45 61.85 61.67 64.70
CA LEU A 45 61.58 60.25 64.99
C LEU A 45 60.29 60.04 65.77
N ASP A 46 60.01 60.89 66.77
CA ASP A 46 58.76 60.88 67.53
C ASP A 46 57.55 61.27 66.67
N LEU A 47 57.74 62.19 65.72
CA LEU A 47 56.73 62.53 64.72
C LEU A 47 56.51 61.34 63.78
N PHE A 48 57.56 60.69 63.30
CA PHE A 48 57.46 59.50 62.45
C PHE A 48 56.74 58.34 63.14
N LEU A 49 57.05 58.07 64.41
CA LEU A 49 56.36 57.04 65.20
C LEU A 49 54.87 57.35 65.37
N ARG A 50 54.50 58.62 65.58
CA ARG A 50 53.10 59.05 65.66
C ARG A 50 52.37 58.87 64.33
N VAL A 51 53.02 59.23 63.22
CA VAL A 51 52.47 59.02 61.87
C VAL A 51 52.26 57.53 61.61
N LEU A 52 53.25 56.68 61.88
CA LEU A 52 53.13 55.22 61.72
C LEU A 52 52.00 54.63 62.55
N LYS A 53 51.84 55.04 63.80
CA LYS A 53 50.73 54.59 64.65
C LYS A 53 49.37 55.03 64.10
N SER A 54 49.24 56.26 63.62
CA SER A 54 48.01 56.74 62.97
C SER A 54 47.70 55.94 61.71
N SER A 55 48.70 55.79 60.82
CA SER A 55 48.54 55.03 59.58
C SER A 55 48.21 53.56 59.81
N MET A 56 48.76 52.92 60.85
CA MET A 56 48.41 51.56 61.21
C MET A 56 46.94 51.45 61.64
N VAL A 57 46.48 52.36 62.50
CA VAL A 57 45.08 52.40 62.96
C VAL A 57 44.13 52.67 61.79
N GLU A 58 44.49 53.58 60.89
CA GLU A 58 43.74 53.87 59.67
C GLU A 58 43.66 52.67 58.73
N LEU A 59 44.77 51.95 58.54
CA LEU A 59 44.81 50.74 57.70
C LEU A 59 43.91 49.65 58.29
N ILE A 60 44.02 49.38 59.60
CA ILE A 60 43.18 48.39 60.29
C ILE A 60 41.69 48.77 60.17
N ASN A 61 41.35 50.03 60.40
CA ASN A 61 39.96 50.50 60.33
C ASN A 61 39.40 50.41 58.90
N ARG A 62 40.20 50.75 57.89
CA ARG A 62 39.83 50.63 56.49
C ARG A 62 39.59 49.18 56.10
N ASP A 63 40.55 48.31 56.39
CA ASP A 63 40.46 46.90 56.02
C ASP A 63 39.33 46.18 56.79
N PHE A 64 39.03 46.61 58.03
CA PHE A 64 37.87 46.15 58.79
C PHE A 64 36.53 46.60 58.17
N ALA A 65 36.43 47.86 57.73
CA ALA A 65 35.25 48.38 57.05
C ALA A 65 35.00 47.67 55.72
N ASP A 66 36.07 47.41 54.95
CA ASP A 66 35.98 46.68 53.69
C ASP A 66 35.53 45.23 53.91
N PHE A 67 36.06 44.55 54.93
CA PHE A 67 35.63 43.21 55.31
C PHE A 67 34.16 43.15 55.78
N LEU A 68 33.75 44.12 56.60
CA LEU A 68 32.35 44.24 57.05
C LEU A 68 31.40 44.48 55.88
N ASN A 69 31.75 45.37 54.96
CA ASN A 69 30.94 45.65 53.78
C ASN A 69 30.84 44.42 52.87
N LEU A 70 31.95 43.73 52.63
CA LEU A 70 31.97 42.52 51.80
C LEU A 70 31.13 41.40 52.44
N SER A 71 31.29 41.15 53.74
CA SER A 71 30.52 40.12 54.45
C SER A 71 29.01 40.42 54.45
N THR A 72 28.62 41.69 54.67
CA THR A 72 27.22 42.12 54.65
C THR A 72 26.60 41.98 53.26
N ASN A 73 27.35 42.34 52.21
CA ASN A 73 26.90 42.22 50.82
C ASN A 73 26.80 40.75 50.36
N LEU A 74 27.71 39.89 50.79
CA LEU A 74 27.68 38.46 50.45
C LEU A 74 26.41 37.79 51.00
N VAL A 75 26.03 38.13 52.24
CA VAL A 75 24.78 37.65 52.87
C VAL A 75 23.54 38.21 52.15
N GLY A 76 23.60 39.46 51.67
CA GLY A 76 22.54 40.03 50.83
C GLY A 76 22.41 39.33 49.46
N PHE A 77 23.54 38.93 48.87
CA PHE A 77 23.59 38.26 47.58
C PHE A 77 22.94 36.88 47.61
N ASP A 78 23.10 36.13 48.72
CA ASP A 78 22.45 34.82 48.90
C ASP A 78 20.91 34.94 48.93
N LYS A 79 20.38 36.04 49.47
CA LYS A 79 18.94 36.38 49.40
C LYS A 79 18.51 36.70 47.97
N SER A 80 19.32 37.42 47.19
CA SER A 80 19.02 37.70 45.78
C SER A 80 19.07 36.42 44.93
N ILE A 81 20.04 35.54 45.16
CA ILE A 81 20.14 34.23 44.49
C ILE A 81 18.91 33.39 44.79
N THR A 82 18.49 33.28 46.05
CA THR A 82 17.29 32.51 46.41
C THR A 82 16.01 33.12 45.83
N THR A 83 15.91 34.45 45.79
CA THR A 83 14.79 35.18 45.18
C THR A 83 14.66 34.92 43.68
N LEU A 84 15.78 34.69 42.97
CA LEU A 84 15.78 34.33 41.55
C LEU A 84 15.63 32.81 41.32
N LYS A 85 16.30 31.99 42.13
CA LYS A 85 16.33 30.53 42.00
C LYS A 85 14.95 29.91 42.22
N ASN A 86 14.21 30.39 43.21
CA ASN A 86 12.89 29.85 43.54
C ASN A 86 11.88 29.98 42.38
N PRO A 87 11.63 31.17 41.81
CA PRO A 87 10.72 31.30 40.67
C PRO A 87 11.22 30.58 39.42
N LEU A 88 12.54 30.53 39.16
CA LEU A 88 13.09 29.72 38.06
C LEU A 88 12.84 28.23 38.26
N THR A 89 12.96 27.74 39.50
CA THR A 89 12.67 26.34 39.82
C THR A 89 11.18 26.04 39.68
N ALA A 90 10.32 26.95 40.16
CA ALA A 90 8.86 26.84 40.00
C ALA A 90 8.46 26.83 38.52
N MET A 91 8.99 27.75 37.71
CA MET A 91 8.73 27.82 36.28
C MET A 91 9.21 26.55 35.56
N LYS A 92 10.39 26.01 35.93
CA LYS A 92 10.86 24.72 35.41
C LYS A 92 9.89 23.59 35.74
N THR A 93 9.39 23.50 36.98
CA THR A 93 8.42 22.48 37.36
C THR A 93 7.09 22.64 36.61
N ASP A 94 6.65 23.87 36.36
CA ASP A 94 5.41 24.13 35.62
C ASP A 94 5.56 23.75 34.14
N ILE A 95 6.70 24.07 33.51
CA ILE A 95 7.01 23.64 32.15
C ILE A 95 7.03 22.10 32.05
N MET A 96 7.60 21.42 33.04
CA MET A 96 7.61 19.95 33.08
C MET A 96 6.20 19.37 33.16
N LYS A 97 5.32 19.92 34.02
CA LYS A 97 3.91 19.51 34.12
C LYS A 97 3.15 19.75 32.83
N ILE A 98 3.36 20.90 32.19
CA ILE A 98 2.74 21.23 30.89
C ILE A 98 3.20 20.22 29.84
N ASN A 99 4.49 19.92 29.79
CA ASN A 99 5.04 18.98 28.81
C ASN A 99 4.50 17.55 29.03
N GLU A 100 4.39 17.11 30.28
CA GLU A 100 3.77 15.83 30.63
C GLU A 100 2.29 15.78 30.21
N THR A 101 1.53 16.83 30.54
CA THR A 101 0.12 16.95 30.15
C THR A 101 -0.05 16.94 28.62
N LEU A 102 0.81 17.66 27.90
CA LEU A 102 0.78 17.74 26.44
C LEU A 102 1.15 16.39 25.81
N SER A 103 2.11 15.66 26.39
CA SER A 103 2.46 14.32 25.94
C SER A 103 1.29 13.34 26.11
N ILE A 104 0.58 13.40 27.24
CA ILE A 104 -0.62 12.58 27.50
C ILE A 104 -1.72 12.92 26.48
N GLN A 105 -2.01 14.21 26.27
CA GLN A 105 -3.02 14.66 25.31
C GLN A 105 -2.66 14.25 23.87
N ARG A 106 -1.39 14.34 23.48
CA ARG A 106 -0.93 13.88 22.17
C ARG A 106 -1.21 12.39 21.98
N GLN A 107 -0.89 11.58 22.99
CA GLN A 107 -1.13 10.14 22.93
C GLN A 107 -2.63 9.82 22.81
N GLU A 108 -3.49 10.51 23.55
CA GLU A 108 -4.95 10.34 23.45
C GLU A 108 -5.47 10.72 22.05
N ILE A 109 -4.97 11.81 21.47
CA ILE A 109 -5.33 12.23 20.10
C ILE A 109 -4.86 11.20 19.07
N GLU A 110 -3.64 10.69 19.18
CA GLU A 110 -3.10 9.67 18.28
C GLU A 110 -3.91 8.36 18.34
N GLU A 111 -4.37 7.97 19.53
CA GLU A 111 -5.25 6.82 19.72
C GLU A 111 -6.61 7.04 19.06
N LYS A 112 -7.27 8.18 19.32
CA LYS A 112 -8.55 8.51 18.68
C LYS A 112 -8.45 8.64 17.16
N LEU A 113 -7.36 9.17 16.63
CA LEU A 113 -7.12 9.23 15.18
C LEU A 113 -6.96 7.83 14.58
N ARG A 114 -6.30 6.91 15.30
CA ARG A 114 -6.16 5.51 14.90
C ARG A 114 -7.49 4.79 14.89
N GLU A 115 -8.31 4.97 15.94
CA GLU A 115 -9.68 4.46 16.01
C GLU A 115 -10.52 5.02 14.86
N GLN A 116 -10.47 6.32 14.62
CA GLN A 116 -11.20 6.97 13.54
C GLN A 116 -10.81 6.39 12.16
N LYS A 117 -9.52 6.13 11.94
CA LYS A 117 -9.04 5.47 10.71
C LYS A 117 -9.62 4.06 10.58
N GLY A 118 -9.63 3.27 11.65
CA GLY A 118 -10.22 1.94 11.67
C GLY A 118 -11.73 1.95 11.39
N ILE A 119 -12.47 2.90 11.98
CA ILE A 119 -13.90 3.08 11.74
C ILE A 119 -14.16 3.46 10.27
N ARG A 120 -13.36 4.36 9.69
CA ARG A 120 -13.49 4.74 8.27
C ARG A 120 -13.27 3.56 7.33
N GLN A 121 -12.27 2.72 7.60
CA GLN A 121 -12.03 1.51 6.81
C GLN A 121 -13.20 0.53 6.90
N ARG A 122 -13.70 0.25 8.11
CA ARG A 122 -14.89 -0.61 8.28
C ARG A 122 -16.12 -0.06 7.57
N LYS A 123 -16.36 1.25 7.66
CA LYS A 123 -17.45 1.91 6.95
C LYS A 123 -17.34 1.74 5.43
N GLN A 124 -16.13 1.82 4.87
CA GLN A 124 -15.90 1.64 3.45
C GLN A 124 -16.20 0.20 2.98
N VAL A 125 -15.82 -0.80 3.79
CA VAL A 125 -16.17 -2.22 3.52
C VAL A 125 -17.68 -2.42 3.55
N ILE A 126 -18.36 -1.93 4.60
CA ILE A 126 -19.82 -2.01 4.70
C ILE A 126 -20.51 -1.35 3.49
N GLN A 127 -20.02 -0.18 3.07
CA GLN A 127 -20.57 0.50 1.89
C GLN A 127 -20.38 -0.35 0.62
N SER A 128 -19.21 -0.97 0.46
CA SER A 128 -18.92 -1.85 -0.67
C SER A 128 -19.85 -3.07 -0.68
N ILE A 129 -20.14 -3.66 0.50
CA ILE A 129 -21.11 -4.75 0.65
C ILE A 129 -22.52 -4.30 0.26
N ILE A 130 -22.97 -3.13 0.74
CA ILE A 130 -24.28 -2.58 0.38
C ILE A 130 -24.39 -2.38 -1.13
N ASP A 131 -23.33 -1.89 -1.76
CA ASP A 131 -23.31 -1.67 -3.20
C ASP A 131 -23.34 -3.00 -3.98
N VAL A 132 -22.64 -4.04 -3.51
CA VAL A 132 -22.75 -5.40 -4.05
C VAL A 132 -24.17 -5.94 -3.92
N GLN A 133 -24.82 -5.78 -2.76
CA GLN A 133 -26.21 -6.22 -2.56
C GLN A 133 -27.18 -5.52 -3.51
N LYS A 134 -27.00 -4.21 -3.75
CA LYS A 134 -27.79 -3.48 -4.75
C LYS A 134 -27.57 -4.01 -6.15
N SER A 135 -26.32 -4.27 -6.54
CA SER A 135 -26.02 -4.87 -7.85
C SER A 135 -26.61 -6.28 -8.00
N ILE A 136 -26.60 -7.09 -6.93
CA ILE A 136 -27.29 -8.38 -6.90
C ILE A 136 -28.80 -8.20 -7.10
N GLN A 137 -29.42 -7.22 -6.45
CA GLN A 137 -30.84 -6.92 -6.66
C GLN A 137 -31.12 -6.51 -8.11
N GLN A 138 -30.28 -5.64 -8.69
CA GLN A 138 -30.40 -5.23 -10.09
C GLN A 138 -30.25 -6.41 -11.06
N LEU A 139 -29.37 -7.36 -10.78
CA LEU A 139 -29.22 -8.59 -11.57
C LEU A 139 -30.46 -9.48 -11.48
N ASN A 140 -31.09 -9.59 -10.31
CA ASN A 140 -32.35 -10.33 -10.16
C ASN A 140 -33.50 -9.65 -10.91
N GLU A 141 -33.63 -8.33 -10.80
CA GLU A 141 -34.63 -7.56 -11.55
C GLU A 141 -34.43 -7.68 -13.07
N LEU A 142 -33.16 -7.76 -13.51
CA LEU A 142 -32.83 -8.04 -14.89
C LEU A 142 -33.29 -9.44 -15.30
N ASP A 143 -33.04 -10.47 -14.49
CA ASP A 143 -33.53 -11.85 -14.71
C ASP A 143 -35.05 -11.90 -14.89
N ASP A 144 -35.79 -11.22 -14.02
CA ASP A 144 -37.25 -11.11 -14.09
C ASP A 144 -37.72 -10.38 -15.35
N ALA A 145 -37.04 -9.31 -15.75
CA ALA A 145 -37.38 -8.55 -16.95
C ALA A 145 -37.21 -9.38 -18.24
N ILE A 146 -36.19 -10.25 -18.28
CA ILE A 146 -35.98 -11.19 -19.38
C ILE A 146 -37.08 -12.24 -19.41
N ASN A 147 -37.46 -12.80 -18.26
CA ASN A 147 -38.57 -13.76 -18.17
C ASN A 147 -39.89 -13.18 -18.71
N LEU A 148 -40.09 -11.88 -18.50
CA LEU A 148 -41.25 -11.14 -18.99
C LEU A 148 -41.09 -10.64 -20.45
N SER A 149 -40.00 -11.00 -21.14
CA SER A 149 -39.66 -10.56 -22.50
C SER A 149 -39.68 -9.03 -22.68
N LYS A 150 -39.30 -8.29 -21.63
CA LYS A 150 -39.29 -6.82 -21.65
C LYS A 150 -38.00 -6.22 -22.21
N ILE A 151 -36.94 -7.02 -22.26
CA ILE A 151 -35.58 -6.60 -22.59
C ILE A 151 -35.00 -7.62 -23.57
N ASP A 152 -34.25 -7.14 -24.56
CA ASP A 152 -33.55 -7.98 -25.52
C ASP A 152 -32.31 -8.64 -24.90
N ILE A 153 -31.90 -9.79 -25.44
CA ILE A 153 -30.74 -10.56 -24.97
C ILE A 153 -29.45 -9.71 -25.05
N SER A 154 -29.30 -8.85 -26.06
CA SER A 154 -28.16 -7.94 -26.17
C SER A 154 -28.10 -6.93 -25.02
N GLU A 155 -29.24 -6.32 -24.68
CA GLU A 155 -29.31 -5.34 -23.58
C GLU A 155 -29.13 -6.01 -22.21
N MET A 156 -29.63 -7.24 -22.03
CA MET A 156 -29.32 -8.06 -20.87
C MET A 156 -27.81 -8.23 -20.71
N ILE A 157 -27.12 -8.61 -21.78
CA ILE A 157 -25.71 -8.96 -21.75
C ILE A 157 -24.87 -7.77 -21.30
N GLU A 158 -25.06 -6.61 -21.93
CA GLU A 158 -24.31 -5.41 -21.59
C GLU A 158 -24.51 -5.04 -20.11
N ARG A 159 -25.75 -5.06 -19.64
CA ARG A 159 -26.08 -4.75 -18.25
C ARG A 159 -25.49 -5.78 -17.28
N ALA A 160 -25.61 -7.08 -17.58
CA ALA A 160 -25.08 -8.14 -16.73
C ALA A 160 -23.55 -8.06 -16.60
N VAL A 161 -22.84 -7.84 -17.70
CA VAL A 161 -21.37 -7.70 -17.72
C VAL A 161 -20.91 -6.53 -16.86
N VAL A 162 -21.57 -5.37 -16.99
CA VAL A 162 -21.25 -4.20 -16.16
C VAL A 162 -21.46 -4.49 -14.68
N GLN A 163 -22.57 -5.15 -14.33
CA GLN A 163 -22.87 -5.49 -12.93
C GLN A 163 -21.92 -6.53 -12.36
N PHE A 164 -21.63 -7.61 -13.08
CA PHE A 164 -20.66 -8.62 -12.63
C PHE A 164 -19.25 -8.03 -12.49
N SER A 165 -18.81 -7.19 -13.43
CA SER A 165 -17.52 -6.49 -13.34
C SER A 165 -17.46 -5.55 -12.14
N PHE A 166 -18.54 -4.79 -11.89
CA PHE A 166 -18.65 -3.93 -10.73
C PHE A 166 -18.59 -4.73 -9.42
N ILE A 167 -19.33 -5.83 -9.33
CA ILE A 167 -19.33 -6.72 -8.17
C ILE A 167 -17.91 -7.24 -7.89
N SER A 168 -17.19 -7.73 -8.91
CA SER A 168 -15.80 -8.18 -8.75
C SER A 168 -14.91 -7.10 -8.14
N VAL A 169 -14.96 -5.87 -8.66
CA VAL A 169 -14.16 -4.75 -8.14
C VAL A 169 -14.54 -4.38 -6.70
N GLN A 170 -15.81 -4.45 -6.32
CA GLN A 170 -16.22 -4.15 -4.95
C GLN A 170 -15.86 -5.27 -3.97
N LEU A 171 -15.94 -6.53 -4.40
CA LEU A 171 -15.50 -7.67 -3.59
C LEU A 171 -14.00 -7.61 -3.28
N ASP A 172 -13.17 -7.20 -4.25
CA ASP A 172 -11.73 -7.03 -4.04
C ASP A 172 -11.43 -5.99 -2.93
N LYS A 173 -12.27 -4.96 -2.79
CA LYS A 173 -12.13 -3.93 -1.74
C LYS A 173 -12.55 -4.42 -0.35
N CYS A 174 -13.41 -5.44 -0.26
CA CYS A 174 -13.88 -5.97 1.01
C CYS A 174 -12.80 -6.81 1.72
N GLY A 175 -11.80 -7.33 0.98
CA GLY A 175 -10.79 -8.23 1.51
C GLY A 175 -11.34 -9.63 1.80
N GLN A 176 -10.47 -10.64 1.79
CA GLN A 176 -10.87 -12.06 1.79
C GLN A 176 -11.38 -12.61 3.14
N ASN A 177 -11.53 -11.79 4.18
CA ASN A 177 -11.65 -12.28 5.57
C ASN A 177 -12.98 -11.91 6.28
N GLU A 178 -14.05 -11.59 5.54
CA GLU A 178 -15.36 -11.33 6.14
C GLU A 178 -16.34 -12.47 5.81
N PRO A 179 -16.97 -13.15 6.80
CA PRO A 179 -17.89 -14.26 6.53
C PRO A 179 -19.14 -13.85 5.72
N THR A 180 -19.51 -12.57 5.80
CA THR A 180 -20.53 -11.94 4.94
C THR A 180 -20.16 -11.98 3.45
N VAL A 181 -18.88 -11.85 3.11
CA VAL A 181 -18.39 -11.93 1.72
C VAL A 181 -18.56 -13.35 1.16
N GLU A 182 -18.27 -14.40 1.94
CA GLU A 182 -18.45 -15.79 1.50
C GLU A 182 -19.91 -16.11 1.15
N SER A 183 -20.84 -15.69 2.02
CA SER A 183 -22.27 -15.88 1.74
C SER A 183 -22.75 -15.12 0.50
N LEU A 184 -22.20 -13.93 0.24
CA LEU A 184 -22.51 -13.17 -0.98
C LEU A 184 -21.90 -13.80 -2.22
N GLN A 185 -20.70 -14.38 -2.12
CA GLN A 185 -20.06 -15.10 -3.23
C GLN A 185 -20.93 -16.27 -3.70
N LEU A 186 -21.50 -17.05 -2.78
CA LEU A 186 -22.43 -18.13 -3.14
C LEU A 186 -23.66 -17.63 -3.92
N VAL A 187 -24.21 -16.48 -3.54
CA VAL A 187 -25.35 -15.87 -4.24
C VAL A 187 -24.91 -15.38 -5.63
N ILE A 188 -23.75 -14.75 -5.74
CA ILE A 188 -23.19 -14.27 -7.01
C ILE A 188 -22.90 -15.45 -7.95
N ASP A 189 -22.35 -16.54 -7.44
CA ASP A 189 -22.09 -17.76 -8.22
C ASP A 189 -23.39 -18.39 -8.71
N ASN A 190 -24.43 -18.41 -7.88
CA ASN A 190 -25.75 -18.89 -8.30
C ASN A 190 -26.34 -18.01 -9.40
N LEU A 191 -26.25 -16.68 -9.27
CA LEU A 191 -26.69 -15.77 -10.33
C LEU A 191 -25.89 -15.97 -11.61
N ARG A 192 -24.57 -16.08 -11.50
CA ARG A 192 -23.69 -16.37 -12.64
C ARG A 192 -24.15 -17.64 -13.35
N ARG A 193 -24.42 -18.73 -12.64
CA ARG A 193 -24.95 -19.99 -13.21
C ARG A 193 -26.31 -19.82 -13.90
N VAL A 194 -27.20 -19.00 -13.35
CA VAL A 194 -28.51 -18.71 -13.97
C VAL A 194 -28.30 -17.99 -15.32
N PHE A 195 -27.48 -16.94 -15.34
CA PHE A 195 -27.16 -16.21 -16.57
C PHE A 195 -26.39 -17.08 -17.58
N GLU A 196 -25.44 -17.91 -17.12
CA GLU A 196 -24.74 -18.93 -17.93
C GLU A 196 -25.74 -19.84 -18.64
N LYS A 197 -26.68 -20.43 -17.90
CA LYS A 197 -27.69 -21.35 -18.44
C LYS A 197 -28.62 -20.67 -19.44
N ARG A 198 -28.99 -19.42 -19.18
CA ARG A 198 -29.84 -18.65 -20.11
C ARG A 198 -29.12 -18.32 -21.41
N LEU A 199 -27.88 -17.82 -21.32
CA LEU A 199 -27.08 -17.46 -22.49
C LEU A 199 -26.77 -18.67 -23.35
N THR A 200 -26.43 -19.79 -22.73
CA THR A 200 -26.22 -21.06 -23.43
C THR A 200 -27.50 -21.55 -24.10
N THR A 201 -28.65 -21.49 -23.41
CA THR A 201 -29.95 -21.86 -24.01
C THR A 201 -30.32 -20.95 -25.19
N ALA A 202 -30.12 -19.63 -25.05
CA ALA A 202 -30.36 -18.65 -26.11
C ALA A 202 -29.44 -18.90 -27.32
N PHE A 203 -28.17 -19.22 -27.08
CA PHE A 203 -27.21 -19.59 -28.10
C PHE A 203 -27.65 -20.85 -28.87
N ILE A 204 -28.04 -21.93 -28.17
CA ILE A 204 -28.50 -23.18 -28.81
C ILE A 204 -29.79 -22.94 -29.61
N ASN A 205 -30.72 -22.14 -29.09
CA ASN A 205 -31.94 -21.80 -29.81
C ASN A 205 -31.64 -20.97 -31.08
N ALA A 206 -30.72 -20.00 -31.00
CA ALA A 206 -30.27 -19.21 -32.14
C ALA A 206 -29.45 -20.00 -33.17
N TYR A 207 -28.89 -21.14 -32.78
CA TYR A 207 -28.28 -22.08 -33.71
C TYR A 207 -29.34 -22.94 -34.41
N ARG A 208 -30.34 -23.46 -33.67
CA ARG A 208 -31.41 -24.31 -34.21
C ARG A 208 -32.35 -23.54 -35.14
N GLU A 209 -32.69 -22.31 -34.77
CA GLU A 209 -33.37 -21.34 -35.63
C GLU A 209 -32.33 -20.34 -36.10
N PRO A 210 -31.88 -20.36 -37.37
CA PRO A 210 -30.70 -19.64 -37.84
C PRO A 210 -30.88 -18.12 -37.76
N ASN A 211 -30.68 -17.58 -36.56
CA ASN A 211 -30.84 -16.17 -36.23
C ASN A 211 -29.45 -15.59 -35.92
N MET A 212 -28.85 -14.99 -36.94
CA MET A 212 -27.49 -14.48 -36.90
C MET A 212 -27.29 -13.37 -35.86
N SER A 213 -28.30 -12.55 -35.56
CA SER A 213 -28.18 -11.49 -34.56
C SER A 213 -28.19 -12.06 -33.16
N LEU A 214 -29.14 -12.94 -32.84
CA LEU A 214 -29.21 -13.59 -31.52
C LEU A 214 -28.00 -14.50 -31.25
N LEU A 215 -27.48 -15.17 -32.28
CA LEU A 215 -26.25 -15.95 -32.18
C LEU A 215 -25.06 -15.05 -31.83
N ALA A 216 -24.94 -13.91 -32.52
CA ALA A 216 -23.86 -12.97 -32.29
C ALA A 216 -23.93 -12.34 -30.89
N ASP A 217 -25.13 -11.91 -30.48
CA ASP A 217 -25.34 -11.29 -29.18
C ASP A 217 -25.07 -12.31 -28.07
N SER A 218 -25.59 -13.54 -28.17
CA SER A 218 -25.35 -14.60 -27.17
C SER A 218 -23.86 -14.92 -27.01
N LEU A 219 -23.12 -15.02 -28.12
CA LEU A 219 -21.68 -15.24 -28.12
C LEU A 219 -20.89 -14.06 -27.54
N LYS A 220 -21.30 -12.81 -27.82
CA LYS A 220 -20.72 -11.61 -27.20
C LYS A 220 -20.91 -11.63 -25.68
N GLY A 221 -22.06 -12.08 -25.19
CA GLY A 221 -22.31 -12.22 -23.76
C GLY A 221 -21.47 -13.30 -23.11
N LEU A 222 -21.35 -14.45 -23.77
CA LEU A 222 -20.50 -15.54 -23.31
C LEU A 222 -19.01 -15.13 -23.31
N ALA A 223 -18.56 -14.32 -24.28
CA ALA A 223 -17.22 -13.75 -24.29
C ALA A 223 -16.99 -12.78 -23.14
N SER A 224 -17.94 -11.87 -22.92
CA SER A 224 -17.82 -10.77 -21.96
C SER A 224 -17.88 -11.24 -20.50
N ILE A 225 -18.58 -12.33 -20.21
CA ILE A 225 -18.64 -12.95 -18.87
C ILE A 225 -17.50 -13.99 -18.67
N SER A 226 -16.57 -14.08 -19.64
CA SER A 226 -15.43 -15.02 -19.68
C SER A 226 -15.85 -16.49 -19.60
N LEU A 227 -16.93 -16.87 -20.29
CA LEU A 227 -17.53 -18.21 -20.29
C LEU A 227 -17.21 -18.99 -21.58
N GLN A 228 -16.02 -18.79 -22.15
CA GLN A 228 -15.68 -19.35 -23.46
C GLN A 228 -15.74 -20.88 -23.45
N THR A 229 -15.16 -21.50 -22.43
CA THR A 229 -15.14 -22.95 -22.27
C THR A 229 -16.53 -23.54 -22.09
N ILE A 230 -17.44 -22.83 -21.39
CA ILE A 230 -18.81 -23.28 -21.17
C ILE A 230 -19.60 -23.23 -22.48
N ALA A 231 -19.40 -22.18 -23.28
CA ALA A 231 -20.02 -22.07 -24.60
C ALA A 231 -19.60 -23.25 -25.50
N GLU A 232 -18.30 -23.53 -25.55
CA GLU A 232 -17.72 -24.63 -26.34
C GLU A 232 -18.22 -26.00 -25.87
N GLN A 233 -18.25 -26.25 -24.56
CA GLN A 233 -18.77 -27.50 -24.00
C GLN A 233 -20.26 -27.69 -24.25
N THR A 234 -21.06 -26.61 -24.11
CA THR A 234 -22.49 -26.67 -24.37
C THR A 234 -22.75 -27.00 -25.84
N PHE A 235 -22.02 -26.36 -26.77
CA PHE A 235 -22.11 -26.67 -28.19
C PHE A 235 -21.74 -28.13 -28.50
N ALA A 236 -20.67 -28.63 -27.86
CA ALA A 236 -20.25 -30.02 -27.98
C ALA A 236 -21.36 -31.00 -27.58
N HIS A 237 -21.97 -30.78 -26.41
CA HIS A 237 -22.97 -31.68 -25.85
C HIS A 237 -24.34 -31.62 -26.56
N GLU A 238 -24.83 -30.43 -26.90
CA GLU A 238 -26.21 -30.23 -27.38
C GLU A 238 -26.36 -30.36 -28.91
N ILE A 239 -25.29 -30.17 -29.67
CA ILE A 239 -25.32 -30.12 -31.14
C ILE A 239 -24.38 -31.15 -31.75
N VAL A 240 -23.10 -31.12 -31.37
CA VAL A 240 -22.08 -31.97 -31.99
C VAL A 240 -22.28 -33.44 -31.64
N ARG A 241 -22.40 -33.77 -30.35
CA ARG A 241 -22.60 -35.14 -29.87
C ARG A 241 -23.80 -35.85 -30.52
N PRO A 242 -25.04 -35.28 -30.52
CA PRO A 242 -26.17 -35.96 -31.14
C PRO A 242 -25.99 -36.13 -32.65
N TYR A 243 -25.32 -35.21 -33.33
CA TYR A 243 -24.97 -35.36 -34.74
C TYR A 243 -23.98 -36.52 -34.95
N MET A 244 -22.91 -36.57 -34.16
CA MET A 244 -21.86 -37.58 -34.25
C MET A 244 -22.39 -38.99 -33.93
N GLU A 245 -23.20 -39.13 -32.88
CA GLU A 245 -23.84 -40.40 -32.53
C GLU A 245 -24.84 -40.86 -33.61
N LYS A 246 -25.62 -39.94 -34.18
CA LYS A 246 -26.63 -40.31 -35.18
C LYS A 246 -26.04 -40.60 -36.55
N ASN A 247 -25.04 -39.84 -37.00
CA ASN A 247 -24.59 -39.88 -38.39
C ASN A 247 -23.25 -40.60 -38.57
N ILE A 248 -22.37 -40.54 -37.56
CA ILE A 248 -21.01 -41.09 -37.64
C ILE A 248 -20.95 -42.46 -36.97
N ARG A 249 -21.49 -42.64 -35.77
CA ARG A 249 -21.56 -43.96 -35.14
C ARG A 249 -22.38 -44.95 -35.97
N ASN A 250 -23.54 -44.53 -36.52
CA ASN A 250 -24.32 -45.38 -37.42
C ASN A 250 -23.57 -45.72 -38.72
N ALA A 251 -22.78 -44.78 -39.27
CA ALA A 251 -21.96 -45.05 -40.44
C ALA A 251 -20.83 -46.05 -40.14
N LEU A 252 -20.19 -45.92 -38.97
CA LEU A 252 -19.11 -46.80 -38.52
C LEU A 252 -19.63 -48.23 -38.24
N ILE A 253 -20.83 -48.38 -37.69
CA ILE A 253 -21.46 -49.69 -37.46
C ILE A 253 -21.86 -50.37 -38.78
N GLN A 254 -22.34 -49.62 -39.77
CA GLN A 254 -22.87 -50.19 -41.02
C GLN A 254 -21.79 -50.50 -42.06
N SER A 255 -20.74 -49.70 -42.16
CA SER A 255 -19.76 -49.77 -43.27
C SER A 255 -18.33 -50.09 -42.83
N THR A 256 -17.98 -49.96 -41.55
CA THR A 256 -16.58 -50.07 -41.05
C THR A 256 -15.61 -49.05 -41.68
N ASP A 257 -16.08 -48.19 -42.58
CA ASP A 257 -15.29 -47.23 -43.35
C ASP A 257 -15.13 -45.92 -42.57
N ILE A 258 -13.92 -45.73 -42.04
CA ILE A 258 -13.52 -44.54 -41.31
C ILE A 258 -13.47 -43.30 -42.23
N SER A 259 -13.21 -43.48 -43.53
CA SER A 259 -13.22 -42.37 -44.51
C SER A 259 -14.59 -41.69 -44.57
N LEU A 260 -15.68 -42.47 -44.58
CA LEU A 260 -17.03 -41.94 -44.70
C LEU A 260 -17.47 -41.19 -43.43
N ALA A 261 -16.93 -41.58 -42.27
CA ALA A 261 -17.10 -40.84 -41.02
C ALA A 261 -16.39 -39.47 -41.06
N PHE A 262 -15.16 -39.42 -41.59
CA PHE A 262 -14.43 -38.17 -41.76
C PHE A 262 -15.07 -37.25 -42.79
N ASP A 263 -15.50 -37.78 -43.93
CA ASP A 263 -16.18 -36.99 -44.97
C ASP A 263 -17.49 -36.37 -44.45
N LYS A 264 -18.31 -37.16 -43.74
CA LYS A 264 -19.52 -36.63 -43.08
C LYS A 264 -19.23 -35.57 -42.03
N THR A 265 -18.12 -35.71 -41.30
CA THR A 265 -17.69 -34.70 -40.31
C THR A 265 -17.28 -33.40 -41.02
N LEU A 266 -16.56 -33.50 -42.13
CA LEU A 266 -16.17 -32.33 -42.92
C LEU A 266 -17.40 -31.66 -43.56
N ASP A 267 -18.38 -32.44 -44.00
CA ASP A 267 -19.64 -31.91 -44.55
C ASP A 267 -20.45 -31.17 -43.49
N PHE A 268 -20.52 -31.70 -42.26
CA PHE A 268 -21.13 -31.01 -41.12
C PHE A 268 -20.49 -29.65 -40.85
N ILE A 269 -19.15 -29.60 -40.82
CA ILE A 269 -18.41 -28.35 -40.61
C ILE A 269 -18.67 -27.36 -41.75
N ARG A 270 -18.71 -27.83 -43.00
CA ARG A 270 -18.89 -26.99 -44.21
C ARG A 270 -20.30 -26.46 -44.38
N THR A 271 -21.31 -27.18 -43.90
CA THR A 271 -22.73 -26.88 -44.17
C THR A 271 -23.42 -26.31 -42.93
N GLU A 272 -23.46 -27.07 -41.84
CA GLU A 272 -24.21 -26.71 -40.64
C GLU A 272 -23.46 -25.71 -39.75
N CYS A 273 -22.12 -25.84 -39.63
CA CYS A 273 -21.34 -24.95 -38.77
C CYS A 273 -20.85 -23.66 -39.46
N LYS A 274 -20.91 -23.56 -40.80
CA LYS A 274 -20.31 -22.43 -41.54
C LYS A 274 -20.84 -21.06 -41.10
N ALA A 275 -22.15 -20.95 -40.94
CA ALA A 275 -22.82 -19.73 -40.49
C ALA A 275 -22.34 -19.31 -39.09
N MET A 276 -22.24 -20.27 -38.17
CA MET A 276 -21.80 -20.04 -36.81
C MET A 276 -20.31 -19.69 -36.74
N LEU A 277 -19.45 -20.40 -37.47
CA LEU A 277 -18.01 -20.14 -37.49
C LEU A 277 -17.67 -18.75 -38.03
N TYR A 278 -18.43 -18.24 -39.00
CA TYR A 278 -18.29 -16.86 -39.48
C TYR A 278 -18.61 -15.83 -38.38
N VAL A 279 -19.69 -16.05 -37.62
CA VAL A 279 -20.07 -15.18 -36.51
C VAL A 279 -19.04 -15.24 -35.38
N VAL A 280 -18.51 -16.43 -35.09
CA VAL A 280 -17.46 -16.64 -34.07
C VAL A 280 -16.18 -15.88 -34.43
N GLU A 281 -15.71 -15.98 -35.68
CA GLU A 281 -14.50 -15.29 -36.13
C GLU A 281 -14.64 -13.77 -36.02
N ARG A 282 -15.81 -13.24 -36.39
CA ARG A 282 -16.12 -11.82 -36.23
C ARG A 282 -16.07 -11.40 -34.75
N ILE A 283 -16.62 -12.19 -33.84
CA ILE A 283 -16.64 -11.88 -32.40
C ILE A 283 -15.25 -12.02 -31.78
N ASN A 284 -14.45 -13.00 -32.19
CA ASN A 284 -13.06 -13.13 -31.76
C ASN A 284 -12.26 -11.86 -32.11
N ARG A 285 -12.49 -11.26 -33.28
CA ARG A 285 -11.88 -9.97 -33.66
C ARG A 285 -12.44 -8.78 -32.89
N GLU A 286 -13.76 -8.69 -32.70
CA GLU A 286 -14.42 -7.56 -32.04
C GLU A 286 -14.18 -7.53 -30.53
N CYS A 287 -14.20 -8.68 -29.86
CA CYS A 287 -14.16 -8.80 -28.40
C CYS A 287 -12.80 -9.28 -27.86
N GLY A 288 -11.84 -9.62 -28.73
CA GLY A 288 -10.56 -10.22 -28.32
C GLY A 288 -10.72 -11.60 -27.66
N SER A 289 -11.84 -12.29 -27.92
CA SER A 289 -12.08 -13.64 -27.43
C SER A 289 -11.34 -14.68 -28.28
N HIS A 290 -11.10 -15.85 -27.69
CA HIS A 290 -10.47 -16.99 -28.37
C HIS A 290 -11.39 -18.21 -28.35
N PHE A 291 -12.60 -18.07 -28.93
CA PHE A 291 -13.45 -19.25 -29.12
C PHE A 291 -12.84 -20.15 -30.20
N ASP A 292 -12.67 -21.43 -29.88
CA ASP A 292 -12.25 -22.47 -30.80
C ASP A 292 -13.18 -23.68 -30.71
N PHE A 293 -14.40 -23.51 -31.24
CA PHE A 293 -15.40 -24.58 -31.27
C PHE A 293 -14.96 -25.81 -32.08
N VAL A 294 -14.07 -25.65 -33.06
CA VAL A 294 -13.63 -26.79 -33.88
C VAL A 294 -12.70 -27.68 -33.07
N VAL A 295 -11.72 -27.10 -32.38
CA VAL A 295 -10.76 -27.85 -31.56
C VAL A 295 -11.36 -28.29 -30.23
N ASN A 296 -12.17 -27.44 -29.58
CA ASN A 296 -12.65 -27.70 -28.22
C ASN A 296 -14.03 -28.35 -28.16
N SER A 297 -14.81 -28.35 -29.26
CA SER A 297 -16.13 -28.98 -29.29
C SER A 297 -16.23 -30.12 -30.30
N ILE A 298 -15.82 -29.89 -31.55
CA ILE A 298 -16.01 -30.87 -32.63
C ILE A 298 -15.01 -32.02 -32.54
N PHE A 299 -13.73 -31.69 -32.35
CA PHE A 299 -12.66 -32.67 -32.30
C PHE A 299 -12.76 -33.66 -31.12
N PRO A 300 -13.07 -33.23 -29.87
CA PRO A 300 -13.16 -34.14 -28.74
C PRO A 300 -14.34 -35.11 -28.87
N GLU A 301 -15.49 -34.65 -29.35
CA GLU A 301 -16.66 -35.51 -29.57
C GLU A 301 -16.45 -36.50 -30.72
N LEU A 302 -15.75 -36.10 -31.77
CA LEU A 302 -15.32 -37.02 -32.83
C LEU A 302 -14.42 -38.12 -32.27
N ILE A 303 -13.37 -37.74 -31.52
CA ILE A 303 -12.45 -38.71 -30.89
C ILE A 303 -13.22 -39.64 -29.96
N GLN A 304 -14.12 -39.12 -29.13
CA GLN A 304 -14.93 -39.92 -28.22
C GLN A 304 -15.80 -40.94 -28.97
N CYS A 305 -16.42 -40.55 -30.09
CA CYS A 305 -17.18 -41.46 -30.94
C CYS A 305 -16.30 -42.56 -31.57
N LEU A 306 -15.09 -42.21 -31.97
CA LEU A 306 -14.09 -43.11 -32.54
C LEU A 306 -13.54 -44.09 -31.48
N GLU A 307 -13.25 -43.63 -30.27
CA GLU A 307 -12.81 -44.48 -29.15
C GLU A 307 -13.91 -45.46 -28.70
N GLN A 308 -15.16 -45.02 -28.64
CA GLN A 308 -16.28 -45.92 -28.33
C GLN A 308 -16.51 -46.98 -29.41
N SER A 309 -16.02 -46.73 -30.63
CA SER A 309 -15.98 -47.69 -31.74
C SER A 309 -14.61 -48.38 -31.88
N SER A 310 -13.79 -48.38 -30.80
CA SER A 310 -12.40 -48.87 -30.69
C SER A 310 -12.04 -50.14 -31.43
N ASN A 311 -12.96 -51.11 -31.53
CA ASN A 311 -12.75 -52.35 -32.30
C ASN A 311 -12.47 -52.11 -33.79
N ILE A 312 -12.78 -50.93 -34.32
CA ILE A 312 -12.65 -50.56 -35.74
C ILE A 312 -11.39 -49.73 -36.01
N LEU A 313 -10.81 -49.02 -35.04
CA LEU A 313 -9.67 -48.12 -35.29
C LEU A 313 -8.32 -48.73 -34.93
N PHE A 314 -8.23 -49.40 -33.78
CA PHE A 314 -6.97 -49.87 -33.22
C PHE A 314 -6.75 -51.37 -33.44
N PHE A 315 -7.09 -51.88 -34.62
CA PHE A 315 -6.80 -53.27 -34.95
C PHE A 315 -5.30 -53.43 -35.19
N VAL A 316 -4.54 -53.81 -34.14
CA VAL A 316 -3.08 -54.00 -34.16
C VAL A 316 -2.66 -55.24 -34.99
N GLY A 317 -3.64 -56.01 -35.49
CA GLY A 317 -3.40 -57.28 -36.19
C GLY A 317 -2.87 -57.17 -37.62
N ASP A 318 -3.04 -56.02 -38.29
CA ASP A 318 -2.63 -55.82 -39.69
C ASP A 318 -2.00 -54.41 -39.89
N PRO A 319 -0.67 -54.32 -40.13
CA PRO A 319 0.02 -53.06 -40.38
C PRO A 319 -0.49 -52.26 -41.59
N ASP A 320 -0.99 -52.94 -42.63
CA ASP A 320 -1.42 -52.27 -43.87
C ASP A 320 -2.75 -51.55 -43.65
N ILE A 321 -3.69 -52.19 -42.93
CA ILE A 321 -4.97 -51.59 -42.54
C ILE A 321 -4.74 -50.42 -41.58
N PHE A 322 -3.78 -50.53 -40.66
CA PHE A 322 -3.40 -49.43 -39.78
C PHE A 322 -2.83 -48.24 -40.56
N HIS A 323 -1.91 -48.48 -41.50
CA HIS A 323 -1.32 -47.43 -42.34
C HIS A 323 -2.37 -46.76 -43.23
N GLU A 324 -3.31 -47.52 -43.79
CA GLU A 324 -4.42 -46.98 -44.59
C GLU A 324 -5.30 -46.03 -43.76
N ARG A 325 -5.70 -46.46 -42.56
CA ARG A 325 -6.54 -45.66 -41.63
C ARG A 325 -5.81 -44.41 -41.13
N TYR A 326 -4.52 -44.54 -40.82
CA TYR A 326 -3.69 -43.40 -40.46
C TYR A 326 -3.56 -42.39 -41.62
N SER A 327 -3.43 -42.89 -42.85
CA SER A 327 -3.40 -42.05 -44.06
C SER A 327 -4.72 -41.29 -44.27
N TYR A 328 -5.87 -41.91 -43.97
CA TYR A 328 -7.17 -41.21 -44.00
C TYR A 328 -7.28 -40.12 -42.93
N TRP A 329 -6.76 -40.36 -41.72
CA TRP A 329 -6.71 -39.33 -40.66
C TRP A 329 -5.83 -38.14 -41.06
N LEU A 330 -4.66 -38.38 -41.66
CA LEU A 330 -3.80 -37.30 -42.16
C LEU A 330 -4.49 -36.47 -43.25
N LYS A 331 -5.15 -37.13 -44.22
CA LYS A 331 -5.93 -36.45 -45.26
C LYS A 331 -7.07 -35.62 -44.67
N PHE A 332 -7.78 -36.16 -43.68
CA PHE A 332 -8.83 -35.42 -42.96
C PHE A 332 -8.26 -34.16 -42.29
N LEU A 333 -7.13 -34.26 -41.59
CA LEU A 333 -6.49 -33.11 -40.94
C LEU A 333 -6.02 -32.05 -41.95
N GLU A 334 -5.48 -32.45 -43.10
CA GLU A 334 -5.13 -31.51 -44.18
C GLU A 334 -6.36 -30.78 -44.72
N GLN A 335 -7.45 -31.50 -44.96
CA GLN A 335 -8.70 -30.92 -45.44
C GLN A 335 -9.34 -29.99 -44.40
N LEU A 336 -9.31 -30.36 -43.11
CA LEU A 336 -9.79 -29.53 -42.01
C LEU A 336 -8.98 -28.24 -41.89
N LYS A 337 -7.65 -28.31 -41.97
CA LYS A 337 -6.78 -27.11 -42.03
C LYS A 337 -7.08 -26.22 -43.22
N SER A 338 -7.37 -26.79 -44.39
CA SER A 338 -7.78 -26.02 -45.58
C SER A 338 -9.12 -25.32 -45.39
N ILE A 339 -10.07 -25.93 -44.68
CA ILE A 339 -11.37 -25.32 -44.38
C ILE A 339 -11.19 -24.17 -43.39
N LEU A 340 -10.41 -24.36 -42.32
CA LEU A 340 -10.16 -23.33 -41.31
C LEU A 340 -9.42 -22.11 -41.87
N SER A 341 -8.39 -22.32 -42.70
CA SER A 341 -7.67 -21.20 -43.36
C SER A 341 -8.54 -20.38 -44.29
N LYS A 342 -9.47 -21.02 -45.02
CA LYS A 342 -10.44 -20.31 -45.87
C LYS A 342 -11.48 -19.53 -45.09
N LEU A 343 -11.76 -19.94 -43.85
CA LEU A 343 -12.68 -19.22 -42.95
C LEU A 343 -12.00 -18.01 -42.28
N SER A 344 -10.67 -18.00 -42.13
CA SER A 344 -9.94 -16.87 -41.55
C SER A 344 -9.57 -15.76 -42.56
N GLU A 345 -9.50 -16.08 -43.86
CA GLU A 345 -9.16 -15.12 -44.94
C GLU A 345 -10.34 -14.27 -45.44
N GLN A 346 -11.57 -14.57 -45.02
CA GLN A 346 -12.78 -13.78 -45.31
C GLN A 346 -13.16 -12.91 -44.11
#